data_AF-A0A8I2ZVX7-F1
#
_entry.id   AF-A0A8I2ZVX7-F1
#
_cell.length_a   1.000
_cell.length_b   1.000
_cell.length_c   1.000
_cell.angle_alpha   90.00
_cell.angle_beta   90.00
_cell.angle_gamma   90.00
#
_symmetry.space_group_name_H-M   'P 1'
#
loop_
_entity.id
_entity.type
_entity.pdbx_description
1 polymer ?
#
loop_
_entity_poly.entity_id
_entity_poly.type
_entity_poly.pdbx_seq_one_letter_code
_entity_poly.pdbx_strand_id
1 'polypeptide(L)'
;MVTKGSLKLWNGDKCRIMGPGDFAYVPPKVIHNPEMLGPHTELYGLVAPGDWIDFFRFVAESYDGVLVPENDNRNLGALLGQKMATAKDRFDVHFERNYQPPALGDWQETENVLPSPGEPYFLRANTGPRWMLGGVMSRPFIHASQCGGKFAVSSIESSKVYEAAPLRQWLTFATVDHCFCVLEGVLRVQTKAGGAAWSEAREGQTLVVSAGESFQLEFGTRFVRAWSFTNGQGLEELIRQAGAPYSGFVLPDSQPSWDQGRLLEACNALHVTVEERSPR
;
A
#
# COMPACT_ATOMS: atom_id res chain seq x y z
N MET A 1 1.90 3.63 6.85
CA MET A 1 2.73 2.41 6.79
C MET A 1 4.16 2.79 7.02
N VAL A 2 4.89 2.08 7.87
CA VAL A 2 6.28 2.43 8.19
C VAL A 2 7.23 1.74 7.22
N THR A 3 8.17 2.48 6.63
CA THR A 3 9.24 1.92 5.76
C THR A 3 10.59 1.93 6.47
N LYS A 4 10.86 2.91 7.32
CA LYS A 4 12.10 3.03 8.11
C LYS A 4 11.82 3.59 9.50
N GLY A 5 12.67 3.26 10.46
CA GLY A 5 12.60 3.79 11.82
C GLY A 5 11.40 3.27 12.60
N SER A 6 10.76 4.12 13.39
CA SER A 6 9.62 3.73 14.22
C SER A 6 8.62 4.86 14.37
N LEU A 7 7.34 4.51 14.39
CA LEU A 7 6.23 5.43 14.58
C LEU A 7 5.44 5.01 15.81
N LYS A 8 5.32 5.89 16.80
CA LYS A 8 4.28 5.73 17.81
C LYS A 8 2.99 6.31 17.25
N LEU A 9 1.92 5.53 17.27
CA LEU A 9 0.63 5.94 16.74
C LEU A 9 -0.47 5.65 17.74
N TRP A 10 -1.22 6.69 18.08
CA TRP A 10 -2.55 6.55 18.67
C TRP A 10 -3.57 6.40 17.55
N ASN A 11 -4.43 5.40 17.64
CA ASN A 11 -5.50 5.10 16.68
C ASN A 11 -6.76 4.71 17.48
N GLY A 12 -7.61 5.70 17.74
CA GLY A 12 -8.80 5.53 18.57
C GLY A 12 -8.46 5.21 20.02
N ASP A 13 -8.78 4.01 20.45
CA ASP A 13 -8.59 3.50 21.82
C ASP A 13 -7.30 2.70 22.00
N LYS A 14 -6.47 2.59 20.96
CA LYS A 14 -5.19 1.85 20.98
C LYS A 14 -3.99 2.75 20.69
N CYS A 15 -2.85 2.37 21.26
CA CYS A 15 -1.56 2.97 20.97
C CYS A 15 -0.51 1.87 20.73
N ARG A 16 0.27 2.00 19.66
CA ARG A 16 1.37 1.07 19.30
C ARG A 16 2.62 1.83 18.90
N ILE A 17 3.77 1.18 19.09
CA ILE A 17 5.00 1.51 18.37
C ILE A 17 5.07 0.58 17.16
N MET A 18 5.09 1.17 15.98
CA MET A 18 5.12 0.54 14.67
C MET A 18 6.53 0.61 14.10
N GLY A 19 7.05 -0.51 13.61
CA GLY A 19 8.31 -0.61 12.87
C GLY A 19 8.09 -0.91 11.39
N PRO A 20 9.17 -1.07 10.59
CA PRO A 20 9.08 -1.27 9.15
C PRO A 20 8.16 -2.44 8.76
N GLY A 21 7.22 -2.16 7.85
CA GLY A 21 6.21 -3.12 7.39
C GLY A 21 4.90 -3.09 8.16
N ASP A 22 4.85 -2.45 9.33
CA ASP A 22 3.61 -2.32 10.09
C ASP A 22 2.63 -1.35 9.41
N PHE A 23 1.35 -1.69 9.50
CA PHE A 23 0.24 -0.95 8.92
C PHE A 23 -0.76 -0.54 10.00
N ALA A 24 -1.41 0.60 9.79
CA ALA A 24 -2.55 1.03 10.58
C ALA A 24 -3.61 1.58 9.64
N TYR A 25 -4.86 1.16 9.83
CA TYR A 25 -6.01 1.76 9.20
C TYR A 25 -6.70 2.69 10.19
N VAL A 26 -6.91 3.93 9.75
CA VAL A 26 -7.59 4.97 10.50
C VAL A 26 -8.80 5.42 9.67
N PRO A 27 -10.00 4.86 9.91
CA PRO A 27 -11.21 5.27 9.22
C PRO A 27 -11.65 6.69 9.65
N PRO A 28 -12.57 7.33 8.90
CA PRO A 28 -13.09 8.64 9.25
C PRO A 28 -13.62 8.70 10.69
N LYS A 29 -13.45 9.86 11.34
CA LYS A 29 -13.85 10.14 12.74
C LYS A 29 -13.03 9.42 13.82
N VAL A 30 -12.06 8.58 13.45
CA VAL A 30 -11.14 8.01 14.43
C VAL A 30 -10.04 9.02 14.76
N ILE A 31 -9.98 9.40 16.03
CA ILE A 31 -8.93 10.27 16.55
C ILE A 31 -7.60 9.52 16.44
N HIS A 32 -6.60 10.18 15.88
CA HIS A 32 -5.28 9.61 15.71
C HIS A 32 -4.21 10.67 15.88
N ASN A 33 -3.01 10.25 16.28
CA ASN A 33 -1.87 11.12 16.42
C ASN A 33 -0.58 10.35 16.09
N PRO A 34 0.14 10.68 15.01
CA PRO A 34 1.44 10.10 14.71
C PRO A 34 2.57 10.83 15.45
N GLU A 35 3.47 10.08 16.06
CA GLU A 35 4.70 10.57 16.68
C GLU A 35 5.89 9.77 16.14
N MET A 36 6.69 10.42 15.29
CA MET A 36 7.90 9.82 14.73
C MET A 36 8.94 9.63 15.83
N LEU A 37 9.45 8.40 15.96
CA LEU A 37 10.46 8.04 16.93
C LEU A 37 11.80 7.84 16.26
N GLY A 38 12.89 8.19 16.95
CA GLY A 38 14.25 7.97 16.46
C GLY A 38 14.73 8.99 15.43
N PRO A 39 15.98 8.84 14.97
CA PRO A 39 16.67 9.86 14.17
C PRO A 39 16.19 9.95 12.73
N HIS A 40 15.61 8.88 12.18
CA HIS A 40 15.13 8.83 10.81
C HIS A 40 13.97 7.85 10.72
N THR A 41 12.76 8.39 10.56
CA THR A 41 11.53 7.63 10.36
C THR A 41 10.90 8.01 9.04
N GLU A 42 10.54 7.00 8.24
CA GLU A 42 9.95 7.17 6.92
C GLU A 42 8.64 6.38 6.85
N LEU A 43 7.61 7.01 6.29
CA LEU A 43 6.25 6.50 6.27
C LEU A 43 5.64 6.71 4.89
N TYR A 44 4.92 5.72 4.37
CA TYR A 44 3.89 5.95 3.36
C TYR A 44 2.58 6.32 4.08
N GLY A 45 2.17 7.58 3.93
CA GLY A 45 0.86 8.09 4.34
C GLY A 45 -0.09 8.11 3.15
N LEU A 46 -1.20 7.38 3.24
CA LEU A 46 -2.20 7.29 2.19
C LEU A 46 -3.52 7.85 2.72
N VAL A 47 -4.11 8.76 1.95
CA VAL A 47 -5.37 9.40 2.31
C VAL A 47 -6.31 9.32 1.12
N ALA A 48 -7.55 8.96 1.39
CA ALA A 48 -8.63 8.91 0.41
C ALA A 48 -9.82 9.75 0.91
N PRO A 49 -10.33 10.71 0.13
CA PRO A 49 -9.93 11.04 -1.26
C PRO A 49 -8.56 11.72 -1.36
N GLY A 50 -7.96 11.64 -2.56
CA GLY A 50 -6.55 12.04 -2.79
C GLY A 50 -6.31 13.55 -2.82
N ASP A 51 -7.35 14.36 -2.93
CA ASP A 51 -7.30 15.83 -2.87
C ASP A 51 -6.86 16.36 -1.49
N TRP A 52 -6.97 15.54 -0.43
CA TRP A 52 -6.46 15.92 0.90
C TRP A 52 -4.97 16.24 0.92
N ILE A 53 -4.19 15.81 -0.08
CA ILE A 53 -2.77 16.21 -0.26
C ILE A 53 -2.59 17.74 -0.32
N ASP A 54 -3.61 18.50 -0.71
CA ASP A 54 -3.59 19.97 -0.75
C ASP A 54 -3.46 20.61 0.63
N PHE A 55 -3.85 19.89 1.70
CA PHE A 55 -3.57 20.32 3.07
C PHE A 55 -2.06 20.49 3.27
N PHE A 56 -1.26 19.50 2.88
CA PHE A 56 0.20 19.57 3.01
C PHE A 56 0.79 20.67 2.12
N ARG A 57 0.29 20.83 0.89
CA ARG A 57 0.73 21.93 0.00
C ARG A 57 0.46 23.30 0.61
N PHE A 58 -0.60 23.44 1.40
CA PHE A 58 -0.94 24.68 2.08
C PHE A 58 -0.08 24.92 3.33
N VAL A 59 0.11 23.91 4.19
CA VAL A 59 0.82 24.10 5.47
C VAL A 59 2.34 24.08 5.31
N ALA A 60 2.87 23.31 4.35
CA ALA A 60 4.30 23.12 4.15
C ALA A 60 4.98 24.33 3.48
N GLU A 61 6.29 24.20 3.35
CA GLU A 61 7.19 25.08 2.60
C GLU A 61 7.89 24.22 1.55
N SER A 62 8.18 24.78 0.37
CA SER A 62 9.02 24.09 -0.62
C SER A 62 10.41 23.81 -0.03
N TYR A 63 10.97 22.64 -0.35
CA TYR A 63 12.27 22.22 0.15
C TYR A 63 13.06 21.55 -0.98
N ASP A 64 14.22 22.12 -1.30
CA ASP A 64 15.11 21.66 -2.39
C ASP A 64 16.26 20.78 -1.89
N GLY A 65 16.28 20.47 -0.59
CA GLY A 65 17.28 19.56 -0.01
C GLY A 65 17.00 18.10 -0.34
N VAL A 66 17.89 17.22 0.11
CA VAL A 66 17.85 15.80 -0.27
C VAL A 66 16.72 15.04 0.43
N LEU A 67 16.49 15.29 1.72
CA LEU A 67 15.50 14.53 2.51
C LEU A 67 14.79 15.41 3.54
N VAL A 68 15.52 15.88 4.56
CA VAL A 68 15.02 16.70 5.66
C VAL A 68 16.21 17.48 6.24
N PRO A 69 16.03 18.74 6.70
CA PRO A 69 17.11 19.45 7.39
C PRO A 69 17.48 18.72 8.69
N GLU A 70 18.75 18.31 8.84
CA GLU A 70 19.26 17.63 10.05
C GLU A 70 19.09 18.49 11.31
N ASN A 71 19.28 19.80 11.17
CA ASN A 71 19.22 20.75 12.26
C ASN A 71 18.17 21.82 11.96
N ASP A 72 16.91 21.56 12.30
CA ASP A 72 15.83 22.54 12.23
C ASP A 72 15.40 22.99 13.65
N ASN A 73 15.95 24.12 14.09
CA ASN A 73 15.68 24.70 15.41
C ASN A 73 14.53 25.72 15.40
N ARG A 74 13.74 25.77 14.32
CA ARG A 74 12.63 26.73 14.20
C ARG A 74 11.49 26.35 15.14
N ASN A 75 10.74 27.35 15.60
CA ASN A 75 9.51 27.13 16.35
C ASN A 75 8.37 26.80 15.38
N LEU A 76 8.23 25.52 15.02
CA LEU A 76 7.19 25.05 14.10
C LEU A 76 5.77 25.35 14.60
N GLY A 77 5.53 25.32 15.91
CA GLY A 77 4.23 25.66 16.49
C GLY A 77 3.82 27.10 16.20
N ALA A 78 4.76 28.05 16.31
CA ALA A 78 4.52 29.45 15.96
C ALA A 78 4.35 29.64 14.44
N LEU A 79 5.18 28.99 13.63
CA LEU A 79 5.15 29.10 12.16
C LEU A 79 3.87 28.52 11.55
N LEU A 80 3.43 27.38 12.07
CA LEU A 80 2.27 26.66 11.56
C LEU A 80 0.98 27.09 12.23
N GLY A 81 1.02 27.66 13.45
CA GLY A 81 -0.18 27.95 14.24
C GLY A 81 -1.29 28.71 13.48
N GLN A 82 -0.93 29.77 12.75
CA GLN A 82 -1.88 30.51 11.92
C GLN A 82 -2.37 29.69 10.71
N LYS A 83 -1.48 28.94 10.04
CA LYS A 83 -1.87 28.06 8.93
C LYS A 83 -2.81 26.96 9.41
N MET A 84 -2.54 26.35 10.56
CA MET A 84 -3.36 25.30 11.16
C MET A 84 -4.75 25.83 11.57
N ALA A 85 -4.81 27.05 12.10
CA ALA A 85 -6.07 27.71 12.43
C ALA A 85 -6.96 27.93 11.19
N THR A 86 -6.37 28.26 10.04
CA THR A 86 -7.10 28.41 8.76
C THR A 86 -7.36 27.06 8.09
N ALA A 87 -6.47 26.09 8.26
CA ALA A 87 -6.56 24.79 7.60
C ALA A 87 -7.79 24.00 8.06
N LYS A 88 -8.16 24.09 9.34
CA LYS A 88 -9.34 23.41 9.90
C LYS A 88 -10.66 23.77 9.19
N ASP A 89 -10.74 24.99 8.64
CA ASP A 89 -11.96 25.49 7.99
C ASP A 89 -11.99 25.18 6.49
N ARG A 90 -10.85 24.79 5.92
CA ARG A 90 -10.65 24.56 4.48
C ARG A 90 -10.38 23.11 4.10
N PHE A 91 -9.84 22.35 5.04
CA PHE A 91 -9.47 20.95 4.89
C PHE A 91 -10.15 20.15 5.99
N ASP A 92 -10.44 18.89 5.75
CA ASP A 92 -11.10 17.99 6.71
C ASP A 92 -10.14 17.59 7.84
N VAL A 93 -9.78 18.56 8.69
CA VAL A 93 -8.82 18.42 9.80
C VAL A 93 -9.44 18.98 11.08
N HIS A 94 -9.77 18.08 12.00
CA HIS A 94 -10.46 18.41 13.26
C HIS A 94 -9.55 18.11 14.45
N PHE A 95 -9.14 19.15 15.18
CA PHE A 95 -8.30 18.99 16.37
C PHE A 95 -9.15 18.68 17.60
N GLU A 96 -8.98 17.48 18.17
CA GLU A 96 -9.60 17.11 19.44
C GLU A 96 -8.64 17.39 20.61
N ARG A 97 -8.94 18.43 21.39
CA ARG A 97 -8.08 18.87 22.51
C ARG A 97 -8.36 18.13 23.82
N ASN A 98 -9.53 17.52 23.95
CA ASN A 98 -9.93 16.79 25.14
C ASN A 98 -9.74 15.27 25.00
N TYR A 99 -9.06 14.83 23.94
CA TYR A 99 -8.70 13.43 23.73
C TYR A 99 -7.86 12.93 24.91
N GLN A 100 -8.28 11.81 25.50
CA GLN A 100 -7.54 11.10 26.53
C GLN A 100 -6.77 9.96 25.86
N PRO A 101 -5.47 10.15 25.55
CA PRO A 101 -4.72 9.14 24.82
C PRO A 101 -4.59 7.85 25.65
N PRO A 102 -4.88 6.68 25.08
CA PRO A 102 -4.62 5.41 25.74
C PRO A 102 -3.12 5.24 26.01
N ALA A 103 -2.80 4.44 27.02
CA ALA A 103 -1.43 4.02 27.28
C ALA A 103 -0.85 3.24 26.09
N LEU A 104 0.47 3.27 25.95
CA LEU A 104 1.15 2.38 25.01
C LEU A 104 0.84 0.93 25.38
N GLY A 105 0.24 0.20 24.45
CA GLY A 105 -0.05 -1.22 24.62
C GLY A 105 0.90 -2.08 23.82
N ASP A 106 1.08 -3.32 24.28
CA ASP A 106 1.74 -4.36 23.51
C ASP A 106 0.89 -4.76 22.30
N TRP A 107 1.58 -5.28 21.30
CA TRP A 107 0.93 -5.91 20.15
C TRP A 107 0.14 -7.15 20.55
N GLN A 108 -1.08 -7.25 20.05
CA GLN A 108 -2.03 -8.33 20.35
C GLN A 108 -1.96 -9.43 19.30
N GLU A 109 -2.32 -10.65 19.67
CA GLU A 109 -2.40 -11.78 18.72
C GLU A 109 -3.44 -11.57 17.63
N THR A 110 -4.41 -10.69 17.84
CA THR A 110 -5.45 -10.32 16.86
C THR A 110 -4.96 -9.31 15.81
N GLU A 111 -3.77 -8.72 15.99
CA GLU A 111 -3.21 -7.72 15.07
C GLU A 111 -2.42 -8.39 13.90
N ASN A 112 -2.88 -9.57 13.50
CA ASN A 112 -2.42 -10.39 12.38
C ASN A 112 -3.58 -10.79 11.44
N VAL A 113 -4.79 -10.29 11.66
CA VAL A 113 -5.97 -10.51 10.82
C VAL A 113 -6.56 -9.19 10.35
N LEU A 114 -7.31 -9.24 9.26
CA LEU A 114 -8.06 -8.09 8.76
C LEU A 114 -9.45 -8.07 9.43
N PRO A 115 -9.82 -6.99 10.15
CA PRO A 115 -11.10 -6.92 10.87
C PRO A 115 -12.27 -6.58 9.95
N SER A 116 -13.46 -6.42 10.53
CA SER A 116 -14.67 -6.02 9.82
C SER A 116 -14.51 -4.65 9.15
N PRO A 117 -15.32 -4.35 8.10
CA PRO A 117 -15.32 -3.04 7.46
C PRO A 117 -15.51 -1.87 8.42
N GLY A 118 -14.72 -0.81 8.23
CA GLY A 118 -14.82 0.43 9.00
C GLY A 118 -14.21 0.41 10.41
N GLU A 119 -13.69 -0.72 10.88
CA GLU A 119 -13.01 -0.80 12.17
C GLU A 119 -11.57 -0.26 12.07
N PRO A 120 -11.10 0.60 13.00
CA PRO A 120 -9.68 0.96 13.08
C PRO A 120 -8.85 -0.24 13.54
N TYR A 121 -7.65 -0.40 12.98
CA TYR A 121 -6.75 -1.47 13.41
C TYR A 121 -5.28 -1.18 13.14
N PHE A 122 -4.45 -1.96 13.82
CA PHE A 122 -3.05 -2.18 13.50
C PHE A 122 -2.89 -3.56 12.88
N LEU A 123 -1.97 -3.69 11.94
CA LEU A 123 -1.58 -4.96 11.34
C LEU A 123 -0.06 -5.08 11.40
N ARG A 124 0.41 -6.08 12.14
CA ARG A 124 1.83 -6.35 12.32
C ARG A 124 2.45 -6.84 11.03
N ALA A 125 3.62 -6.31 10.71
CA ALA A 125 4.41 -6.60 9.53
C ALA A 125 4.49 -8.11 9.26
N ASN A 126 4.18 -8.49 8.02
CA ASN A 126 4.28 -9.87 7.53
C ASN A 126 3.40 -10.92 8.23
N THR A 127 2.51 -10.53 9.15
CA THR A 127 1.66 -11.50 9.88
C THR A 127 0.25 -11.66 9.30
N GLY A 128 -0.25 -10.64 8.60
CA GLY A 128 -1.56 -10.59 7.95
C GLY A 128 -1.85 -11.74 6.98
N PRO A 129 -3.11 -11.96 6.59
CA PRO A 129 -3.48 -13.05 5.69
C PRO A 129 -2.77 -12.92 4.33
N ARG A 130 -2.58 -14.05 3.65
CA ARG A 130 -1.78 -14.15 2.41
C ARG A 130 -2.48 -15.05 1.42
N TRP A 131 -2.38 -14.68 0.14
CA TRP A 131 -2.84 -15.48 -0.98
C TRP A 131 -1.70 -15.68 -1.97
N MET A 132 -1.66 -16.87 -2.58
CA MET A 132 -0.66 -17.25 -3.57
C MET A 132 -1.36 -17.55 -4.89
N LEU A 133 -0.91 -16.90 -5.95
CA LEU A 133 -1.32 -17.18 -7.32
C LEU A 133 -0.06 -17.38 -8.17
N GLY A 134 0.29 -18.63 -8.43
CA GLY A 134 1.35 -18.98 -9.39
C GLY A 134 2.73 -18.41 -9.07
N GLY A 135 3.10 -18.28 -7.79
CA GLY A 135 4.35 -17.66 -7.36
C GLY A 135 4.26 -16.15 -7.08
N VAL A 136 3.10 -15.53 -7.30
CA VAL A 136 2.81 -14.16 -6.84
C VAL A 136 2.04 -14.23 -5.53
N MET A 137 2.67 -13.76 -4.45
CA MET A 137 2.04 -13.61 -3.15
C MET A 137 1.42 -12.22 -3.02
N SER A 138 0.16 -12.17 -2.58
CA SER A 138 -0.51 -10.95 -2.10
C SER A 138 -0.65 -11.04 -0.58
N ARG A 139 -0.17 -10.03 0.14
CA ARG A 139 -0.39 -9.85 1.58
C ARG A 139 -1.18 -8.55 1.79
N PRO A 140 -2.51 -8.60 1.75
CA PRO A 140 -3.34 -7.41 1.89
C PRO A 140 -3.17 -6.78 3.26
N PHE A 141 -3.02 -5.46 3.24
CA PHE A 141 -3.10 -4.62 4.42
C PHE A 141 -4.54 -4.15 4.66
N ILE A 142 -5.29 -3.92 3.58
CA ILE A 142 -6.72 -3.59 3.60
C ILE A 142 -7.35 -3.92 2.23
N HIS A 143 -8.57 -4.45 2.24
CA HIS A 143 -9.38 -4.64 1.04
C HIS A 143 -10.31 -3.46 0.79
N ALA A 144 -10.69 -3.22 -0.48
CA ALA A 144 -11.69 -2.22 -0.83
C ALA A 144 -13.02 -2.41 -0.07
N SER A 145 -13.41 -3.66 0.20
CA SER A 145 -14.61 -3.97 1.00
C SER A 145 -14.54 -3.46 2.45
N GLN A 146 -13.34 -3.25 3.00
CA GLN A 146 -13.17 -2.76 4.38
C GLN A 146 -13.26 -1.24 4.51
N CYS A 147 -13.14 -0.51 3.40
CA CYS A 147 -13.10 0.96 3.37
C CYS A 147 -14.17 1.58 2.46
N GLY A 148 -15.27 0.86 2.22
CA GLY A 148 -16.40 1.35 1.41
C GLY A 148 -16.10 1.46 -0.08
N GLY A 149 -15.22 0.60 -0.60
CA GLY A 149 -14.85 0.54 -2.00
C GLY A 149 -13.78 1.54 -2.43
N LYS A 150 -13.27 2.38 -1.52
CA LYS A 150 -12.43 3.53 -1.87
C LYS A 150 -11.03 3.16 -2.36
N PHE A 151 -10.40 2.16 -1.74
CA PHE A 151 -9.04 1.76 -2.06
C PHE A 151 -8.70 0.37 -1.53
N ALA A 152 -7.69 -0.28 -2.09
CA ALA A 152 -7.07 -1.46 -1.51
C ALA A 152 -5.55 -1.28 -1.41
N VAL A 153 -4.94 -2.00 -0.47
CA VAL A 153 -3.51 -1.97 -0.25
C VAL A 153 -3.01 -3.38 0.00
N SER A 154 -1.97 -3.81 -0.73
CA SER A 154 -1.37 -5.12 -0.54
C SER A 154 0.13 -5.12 -0.81
N SER A 155 0.88 -5.97 -0.11
CA SER A 155 2.24 -6.32 -0.52
C SER A 155 2.16 -7.35 -1.63
N ILE A 156 2.71 -7.03 -2.80
CA ILE A 156 2.85 -7.93 -3.94
C ILE A 156 4.29 -8.40 -4.01
N GLU A 157 4.49 -9.70 -3.84
CA GLU A 157 5.81 -10.33 -3.70
C GLU A 157 5.96 -11.48 -4.68
N SER A 158 7.11 -11.55 -5.35
CA SER A 158 7.44 -12.66 -6.26
C SER A 158 8.94 -12.69 -6.56
N SER A 159 9.35 -13.61 -7.43
CA SER A 159 10.73 -13.89 -7.78
C SER A 159 10.92 -14.01 -9.29
N LYS A 160 12.07 -13.54 -9.80
CA LYS A 160 12.48 -13.78 -11.18
C LYS A 160 12.68 -15.27 -11.52
N VAL A 161 12.82 -16.13 -10.52
CA VAL A 161 13.02 -17.58 -10.73
C VAL A 161 11.71 -18.31 -11.03
N TYR A 162 10.57 -17.62 -10.94
CA TYR A 162 9.26 -18.15 -11.30
C TYR A 162 8.95 -17.77 -12.76
N GLU A 163 9.04 -18.75 -13.65
CA GLU A 163 9.02 -18.54 -15.09
C GLU A 163 7.59 -18.39 -15.65
N ALA A 164 6.60 -19.05 -15.05
CA ALA A 164 5.21 -19.09 -15.53
C ALA A 164 4.30 -18.15 -14.73
N ALA A 165 4.66 -16.88 -14.57
CA ALA A 165 3.94 -15.98 -13.67
C ALA A 165 2.58 -15.53 -14.25
N PRO A 166 1.46 -15.62 -13.50
CA PRO A 166 0.12 -15.27 -13.98
C PRO A 166 -0.02 -13.80 -14.39
N LEU A 167 0.80 -12.93 -13.80
CA LEU A 167 0.81 -11.49 -14.11
C LEU A 167 1.66 -11.10 -15.33
N ARG A 168 2.16 -12.09 -16.09
CA ARG A 168 2.81 -11.91 -17.41
C ARG A 168 1.82 -11.82 -18.57
N GLN A 169 0.53 -11.79 -18.28
CA GLN A 169 -0.56 -11.57 -19.23
C GLN A 169 -0.93 -10.09 -19.28
N TRP A 170 -1.53 -9.65 -20.38
CA TRP A 170 -2.03 -8.29 -20.48
C TRP A 170 -3.33 -8.19 -19.69
N LEU A 171 -3.29 -7.46 -18.57
CA LEU A 171 -4.44 -7.20 -17.71
C LEU A 171 -4.87 -5.75 -17.88
N THR A 172 -6.18 -5.53 -18.01
CA THR A 172 -6.75 -4.18 -18.10
C THR A 172 -7.84 -4.02 -17.06
N PHE A 173 -7.61 -3.12 -16.12
CA PHE A 173 -8.60 -2.74 -15.12
C PHE A 173 -9.27 -1.45 -15.58
N ALA A 174 -10.54 -1.52 -16.00
CA ALA A 174 -11.21 -0.40 -16.67
C ALA A 174 -11.32 0.87 -15.81
N THR A 175 -11.44 0.71 -14.49
CA THR A 175 -11.73 1.81 -13.55
C THR A 175 -10.74 1.90 -12.39
N VAL A 176 -9.70 1.06 -12.37
CA VAL A 176 -8.78 0.95 -11.23
C VAL A 176 -7.36 1.33 -11.62
N ASP A 177 -6.90 2.45 -11.08
CA ASP A 177 -5.51 2.88 -11.10
C ASP A 177 -4.68 2.00 -10.16
N HIS A 178 -3.46 1.69 -10.58
CA HIS A 178 -2.51 0.91 -9.80
C HIS A 178 -1.24 1.73 -9.56
N CYS A 179 -0.91 1.96 -8.30
CA CYS A 179 0.33 2.58 -7.87
C CYS A 179 1.19 1.53 -7.17
N PHE A 180 2.40 1.30 -7.65
CA PHE A 180 3.36 0.35 -7.10
C PHE A 180 4.52 1.11 -6.46
N CYS A 181 4.68 0.99 -5.15
CA CYS A 181 5.85 1.47 -4.42
C CYS A 181 6.79 0.31 -4.16
N VAL A 182 7.95 0.31 -4.82
CA VAL A 182 8.92 -0.79 -4.72
C VAL A 182 9.73 -0.62 -3.45
N LEU A 183 9.76 -1.65 -2.61
CA LEU A 183 10.52 -1.68 -1.36
C LEU A 183 11.76 -2.56 -1.45
N GLU A 184 11.72 -3.62 -2.25
CA GLU A 184 12.87 -4.51 -2.43
C GLU A 184 12.91 -4.99 -3.87
N GLY A 185 14.12 -5.02 -4.46
CA GLY A 185 14.33 -5.55 -5.79
C GLY A 185 13.94 -4.62 -6.93
N VAL A 186 13.59 -5.22 -8.07
CA VAL A 186 13.19 -4.49 -9.30
C VAL A 186 11.85 -5.01 -9.79
N LEU A 187 10.83 -4.16 -9.76
CA LEU A 187 9.58 -4.39 -10.45
C LEU A 187 9.68 -3.82 -11.86
N ARG A 188 9.28 -4.62 -12.86
CA ARG A 188 9.20 -4.18 -14.25
C ARG A 188 7.74 -4.16 -14.67
N VAL A 189 7.34 -3.08 -15.30
CA VAL A 189 5.99 -2.92 -15.85
C VAL A 189 6.09 -2.63 -17.33
N GLN A 190 5.31 -3.35 -18.12
CA GLN A 190 5.15 -3.06 -19.53
C GLN A 190 3.69 -2.69 -19.76
N THR A 191 3.46 -1.58 -20.48
CA THR A 191 2.13 -1.12 -20.87
C THR A 191 1.99 -1.21 -22.39
N LYS A 192 0.77 -1.39 -22.91
CA LYS A 192 0.56 -1.44 -24.37
C LYS A 192 0.82 -0.08 -25.01
N ALA A 193 0.43 1.01 -24.37
CA ALA A 193 0.73 2.37 -24.83
C ALA A 193 2.24 2.67 -24.87
N GLY A 194 3.02 2.06 -23.97
CA GLY A 194 4.48 2.16 -23.93
C GLY A 194 5.20 1.24 -24.95
N GLY A 195 4.46 0.43 -25.70
CA GLY A 195 5.01 -0.48 -26.70
C GLY A 195 5.84 -1.63 -26.11
N ALA A 196 7.00 -1.91 -26.71
CA ALA A 196 7.82 -3.08 -26.37
C ALA A 196 8.75 -2.88 -25.15
N ALA A 197 8.87 -1.64 -24.64
CA ALA A 197 9.83 -1.30 -23.60
C ALA A 197 9.28 -1.60 -22.19
N TRP A 198 10.15 -2.12 -21.32
CA TRP A 198 9.85 -2.29 -19.91
C TRP A 198 10.27 -1.03 -19.14
N SER A 199 9.36 -0.49 -18.34
CA SER A 199 9.68 0.47 -17.29
C SER A 199 10.15 -0.28 -16.05
N GLU A 200 11.30 0.10 -15.49
CA GLU A 200 11.82 -0.47 -14.24
C GLU A 200 11.59 0.50 -13.08
N ALA A 201 11.09 -0.03 -11.96
CA ALA A 201 11.04 0.64 -10.67
C ALA A 201 11.84 -0.18 -9.65
N ARG A 202 12.67 0.51 -8.87
CA ARG A 202 13.57 -0.04 -7.84
C ARG A 202 13.17 0.50 -6.48
N GLU A 203 13.80 -0.02 -5.42
CA GLU A 203 13.57 0.44 -4.05
C GLU A 203 13.49 1.97 -3.94
N GLY A 204 12.42 2.47 -3.31
CA GLY A 204 12.13 3.89 -3.13
C GLY A 204 11.47 4.56 -4.34
N GLN A 205 11.32 3.87 -5.46
CA GLN A 205 10.62 4.38 -6.64
C GLN A 205 9.16 3.92 -6.67
N THR A 206 8.34 4.78 -7.26
CA THR A 206 6.92 4.53 -7.49
C THR A 206 6.63 4.49 -8.98
N LEU A 207 5.75 3.58 -9.41
CA LEU A 207 5.21 3.54 -10.76
C LEU A 207 3.68 3.52 -10.71
N VAL A 208 3.03 4.30 -11.57
CA VAL A 208 1.58 4.36 -11.68
C VAL A 208 1.15 3.83 -13.05
N VAL A 209 0.16 2.94 -13.06
CA VAL A 209 -0.58 2.50 -14.25
C VAL A 209 -2.00 3.00 -14.11
N SER A 210 -2.43 3.85 -15.04
CA SER A 210 -3.77 4.43 -15.03
C SER A 210 -4.85 3.40 -15.35
N ALA A 211 -6.05 3.61 -14.83
CA ALA A 211 -7.24 2.86 -15.22
C ALA A 211 -7.41 2.84 -16.76
N GLY A 212 -7.80 1.69 -17.30
CA GLY A 212 -7.97 1.44 -18.73
C GLY A 212 -6.68 1.13 -19.49
N GLU A 213 -5.49 1.32 -18.91
CA GLU A 213 -4.24 0.91 -19.55
C GLU A 213 -3.99 -0.58 -19.35
N SER A 214 -3.72 -1.30 -20.44
CA SER A 214 -3.33 -2.71 -20.37
C SER A 214 -1.86 -2.82 -19.94
N PHE A 215 -1.59 -3.62 -18.90
CA PHE A 215 -0.23 -3.82 -18.41
C PHE A 215 0.07 -5.28 -18.06
N GLN A 216 1.36 -5.59 -17.96
CA GLN A 216 1.88 -6.84 -17.42
C GLN A 216 3.05 -6.53 -16.47
N LEU A 217 3.29 -7.45 -15.53
CA LEU A 217 4.35 -7.32 -14.52
C LEU A 217 5.42 -8.39 -14.69
N GLU A 218 6.67 -7.98 -14.50
CA GLU A 218 7.81 -8.87 -14.35
C GLU A 218 8.58 -8.53 -13.07
N PHE A 219 9.00 -9.55 -12.34
CA PHE A 219 9.80 -9.43 -11.13
C PHE A 219 11.27 -9.66 -11.51
N GLY A 220 12.07 -8.59 -11.61
CA GLY A 220 13.39 -8.62 -12.25
C GLY A 220 14.54 -9.14 -11.38
N THR A 221 14.33 -9.32 -10.06
CA THR A 221 15.33 -9.80 -9.09
C THR A 221 14.88 -11.08 -8.40
N ARG A 222 15.81 -11.75 -7.68
CA ARG A 222 15.48 -13.02 -6.97
C ARG A 222 14.38 -12.86 -5.93
N PHE A 223 14.23 -11.66 -5.37
CA PHE A 223 13.10 -11.28 -4.57
C PHE A 223 12.69 -9.87 -4.99
N VAL A 224 11.39 -9.65 -5.11
CA VAL A 224 10.79 -8.34 -5.34
C VAL A 224 9.64 -8.19 -4.37
N ARG A 225 9.58 -7.05 -3.68
CA ARG A 225 8.45 -6.62 -2.88
C ARG A 225 8.03 -5.23 -3.33
N ALA A 226 6.79 -5.09 -3.76
CA ALA A 226 6.17 -3.80 -4.01
C ALA A 226 4.85 -3.71 -3.25
N TRP A 227 4.62 -2.58 -2.59
CA TRP A 227 3.28 -2.26 -2.10
C TRP A 227 2.45 -1.73 -3.26
N SER A 228 1.31 -2.37 -3.49
CA SER A 228 0.31 -1.92 -4.46
C SER A 228 -0.77 -1.14 -3.73
N PHE A 229 -1.07 0.05 -4.25
CA PHE A 229 -2.17 0.90 -3.86
C PHE A 229 -3.10 1.08 -5.04
N THR A 230 -4.39 0.87 -4.82
CA THR A 230 -5.41 0.93 -5.87
C THR A 230 -6.62 1.71 -5.39
N ASN A 231 -7.33 2.39 -6.29
CA ASN A 231 -8.59 3.10 -6.00
C ASN A 231 -9.82 2.19 -6.15
N GLY A 232 -9.70 0.93 -5.71
CA GLY A 232 -10.76 -0.07 -5.84
C GLY A 232 -10.22 -1.49 -5.65
N GLN A 233 -10.91 -2.46 -6.23
CA GLN A 233 -10.48 -3.86 -6.26
C GLN A 233 -9.43 -4.06 -7.37
N GLY A 234 -8.18 -4.28 -6.99
CA GLY A 234 -7.07 -4.39 -7.92
C GLY A 234 -6.47 -5.79 -8.00
N LEU A 235 -5.15 -5.83 -8.27
CA LEU A 235 -4.39 -7.08 -8.32
C LEU A 235 -4.51 -7.92 -7.05
N GLU A 236 -4.62 -7.30 -5.88
CA GLU A 236 -4.76 -8.02 -4.61
C GLU A 236 -6.04 -8.85 -4.56
N GLU A 237 -7.13 -8.33 -5.11
CA GLU A 237 -8.43 -8.99 -5.17
C GLU A 237 -8.44 -10.06 -6.27
N LEU A 238 -7.80 -9.79 -7.42
CA LEU A 238 -7.60 -10.78 -8.47
C LEU A 238 -6.82 -12.00 -7.94
N ILE A 239 -5.70 -11.77 -7.24
CA ILE A 239 -4.90 -12.81 -6.61
C ILE A 239 -5.71 -13.55 -5.53
N ARG A 240 -6.55 -12.84 -4.77
CA ARG A 240 -7.39 -13.44 -3.74
C ARG A 240 -8.42 -14.42 -4.32
N GLN A 241 -9.05 -14.08 -5.44
CA GLN A 241 -10.09 -14.90 -6.08
C GLN A 241 -9.50 -16.05 -6.92
N ALA A 242 -8.49 -15.76 -7.73
CA ALA A 242 -7.86 -16.76 -8.59
C ALA A 242 -6.90 -17.70 -7.83
N GLY A 243 -6.27 -17.19 -6.77
CA GLY A 243 -5.26 -17.91 -6.00
C GLY A 243 -5.83 -18.79 -4.88
N ALA A 244 -4.96 -19.16 -3.94
CA ALA A 244 -5.34 -19.91 -2.74
C ALA A 244 -4.74 -19.25 -1.49
N PRO A 245 -5.36 -19.40 -0.30
CA PRO A 245 -4.75 -19.01 0.96
C PRO A 245 -3.36 -19.64 1.13
N TYR A 246 -2.41 -18.86 1.64
CA TYR A 246 -1.02 -19.29 1.81
C TYR A 246 -0.58 -19.16 3.27
N SER A 247 -0.24 -20.28 3.90
CA SER A 247 0.16 -20.30 5.31
C SER A 247 1.59 -19.84 5.54
N GLY A 248 2.49 -20.05 4.57
CA GLY A 248 3.90 -19.64 4.65
C GLY A 248 4.06 -18.12 4.72
N PHE A 249 5.19 -17.67 5.29
CA PHE A 249 5.49 -16.25 5.47
C PHE A 249 6.41 -15.68 4.39
N VAL A 250 7.13 -16.56 3.68
CA VAL A 250 8.08 -16.22 2.61
C VAL A 250 7.69 -16.95 1.33
N LEU A 251 8.25 -16.52 0.20
CA LEU A 251 8.05 -17.20 -1.07
C LEU A 251 8.61 -18.64 -1.01
N PRO A 252 7.91 -19.64 -1.58
CA PRO A 252 8.38 -21.03 -1.60
C PRO A 252 9.58 -21.24 -2.53
N ASP A 253 10.42 -22.24 -2.29
CA ASP A 253 11.63 -22.46 -3.12
C ASP A 253 11.32 -22.77 -4.60
N SER A 254 10.17 -23.40 -4.85
CA SER A 254 9.68 -23.74 -6.18
C SER A 254 8.37 -23.02 -6.50
N GLN A 255 8.18 -22.62 -7.76
CA GLN A 255 6.96 -21.94 -8.19
C GLN A 255 5.73 -22.85 -7.97
N PRO A 256 4.71 -22.39 -7.21
CA PRO A 256 3.44 -23.11 -7.11
C PRO A 256 2.72 -23.13 -8.46
N SER A 257 2.07 -24.26 -8.77
CA SER A 257 1.14 -24.33 -9.89
C SER A 257 -0.05 -23.40 -9.70
N TRP A 258 -0.66 -22.96 -10.80
CA TRP A 258 -1.88 -22.17 -10.79
C TRP A 258 -2.74 -22.54 -11.99
N ASP A 259 -4.02 -22.15 -11.93
CA ASP A 259 -5.05 -22.54 -12.88
C ASP A 259 -5.47 -21.35 -13.75
N GLN A 260 -5.30 -21.46 -15.07
CA GLN A 260 -5.69 -20.42 -16.03
C GLN A 260 -7.20 -20.18 -16.03
N GLY A 261 -8.02 -21.22 -15.91
CA GLY A 261 -9.48 -21.10 -15.84
C GLY A 261 -9.91 -20.27 -14.62
N ARG A 262 -9.33 -20.51 -13.45
CA ARG A 262 -9.59 -19.71 -12.24
C ARG A 262 -9.15 -18.26 -12.38
N LEU A 263 -8.05 -17.99 -13.09
CA LEU A 263 -7.65 -16.62 -13.41
C LEU A 263 -8.70 -15.94 -14.30
N LEU A 264 -9.15 -16.61 -15.36
CA LEU A 264 -10.17 -16.09 -16.27
C LEU A 264 -11.51 -15.85 -15.55
N GLU A 265 -11.94 -16.76 -14.67
CA GLU A 265 -13.13 -16.61 -13.84
C GLU A 265 -13.06 -15.38 -12.93
N ALA A 266 -11.92 -15.20 -12.23
CA ALA A 266 -11.70 -14.05 -11.38
C ALA A 266 -11.63 -12.73 -12.17
N CYS A 267 -10.97 -12.74 -13.34
CA CYS A 267 -10.96 -11.60 -14.25
C CYS A 267 -12.39 -11.22 -14.67
N ASN A 268 -13.21 -12.19 -15.07
CA ASN A 268 -14.61 -11.96 -15.42
C ASN A 268 -15.43 -11.39 -14.26
N ALA A 269 -15.27 -11.94 -13.05
CA ALA A 269 -15.96 -11.48 -11.85
C ALA A 269 -15.59 -10.05 -11.46
N LEU A 270 -14.36 -9.63 -11.75
CA LEU A 270 -13.84 -8.29 -11.45
C LEU A 270 -13.91 -7.32 -12.64
N HIS A 271 -14.48 -7.74 -13.78
CA HIS A 271 -14.50 -6.98 -15.02
C HIS A 271 -13.09 -6.55 -15.50
N VAL A 272 -12.10 -7.41 -15.30
CA VAL A 272 -10.73 -7.25 -15.79
C VAL A 272 -10.62 -7.93 -17.15
N THR A 273 -10.22 -7.18 -18.17
CA THR A 273 -9.91 -7.78 -19.47
C THR A 273 -8.54 -8.44 -19.40
N VAL A 274 -8.46 -9.68 -19.88
CA VAL A 274 -7.22 -10.45 -19.97
C VAL A 274 -6.98 -10.86 -21.42
N GLU A 275 -5.78 -10.57 -21.91
CA GLU A 275 -5.33 -11.02 -23.23
C GLU A 275 -4.05 -11.83 -23.06
N GLU A 276 -4.04 -13.04 -23.62
CA GLU A 276 -2.84 -13.85 -23.65
C GLU A 276 -1.74 -13.16 -24.46
N ARG A 277 -0.50 -13.35 -24.02
CA ARG A 277 0.65 -12.93 -24.79
C ARG A 277 0.64 -13.72 -26.10
N SER A 278 0.60 -13.05 -27.26
CA SER A 278 0.87 -13.72 -28.54
C SER A 278 2.19 -14.48 -28.41
N PRO A 279 2.23 -15.79 -28.72
CA PRO A 279 3.47 -16.55 -28.64
C PRO A 279 4.53 -15.84 -29.50
N ARG A 280 5.69 -15.57 -28.88
CA ARG A 280 6.88 -15.15 -29.62
C ARG A 280 7.54 -16.38 -30.24
#